data_AF-A0A9D0ICE3-F1
#
_entry.id   AF-A0A9D0ICE3-F1
#
_cell.length_a   1.000
_cell.length_b   1.000
_cell.length_c   1.000
_cell.angle_alpha   90.00
_cell.angle_beta   90.00
_cell.angle_gamma   90.00
#
_symmetry.space_group_name_H-M   'P 1'
#
loop_
_entity.id
_entity.type
_entity.pdbx_description
1 polymer ?
#
loop_
_entity_poly.entity_id
_entity_poly.type
_entity_poly.pdbx_seq_one_letter_code
_entity_poly.pdbx_strand_id
1 'polypeptide(L)'
;MRDFFEEFGNPGFPTLQPTDRPWSEEKGQQPSLEEPIELPLLPLRDLVLFPRMVIPLFVGRSRSLAAIEAAIESDGLLVAAAQKDPEVERPGPEDIYPIGTEVIIG
;
A
#
# COMPACT_ATOMS: atom_id res chain seq x y z
N MET A 1 26.70 21.60 7.60
CA MET A 1 26.71 20.19 8.06
C MET A 1 28.02 19.52 7.65
N ARG A 2 29.16 20.18 7.91
CA ARG A 2 30.51 19.67 7.61
C ARG A 2 31.37 19.57 8.87
N ASP A 3 30.79 19.87 10.03
CA ASP A 3 31.56 20.18 11.24
C ASP A 3 31.39 19.12 12.35
N PHE A 4 30.65 18.03 12.08
CA PHE A 4 30.43 16.93 13.04
C PHE A 4 31.57 15.89 13.06
N PHE A 5 32.35 15.80 11.98
CA PHE A 5 33.34 14.72 11.78
C PHE A 5 34.78 15.07 12.20
N GLU A 6 35.04 16.29 12.67
CA GLU A 6 36.39 16.71 13.11
C GLU A 6 36.57 16.72 14.64
N GLU A 7 35.47 16.74 15.41
CA GLU A 7 35.51 16.84 16.88
C GLU A 7 35.79 15.49 17.57
N PHE A 8 35.44 14.38 16.92
CA PHE A 8 35.69 13.03 17.42
C PHE A 8 36.83 12.40 16.63
N GLY A 9 38.07 12.69 17.03
CA GLY A 9 39.26 12.05 16.48
C GLY A 9 39.05 10.54 16.39
N ASN A 10 39.24 9.99 15.17
CA ASN A 10 39.01 8.59 14.78
C ASN A 10 39.33 7.61 15.93
N PRO A 11 38.33 7.17 16.72
CA PRO A 11 38.57 6.22 17.78
C PRO A 11 38.52 4.87 17.09
N GLY A 12 39.64 4.50 16.44
CA GLY A 12 39.75 3.39 15.50
C GLY A 12 38.79 2.25 15.82
N PHE A 13 37.67 2.21 15.10
CA PHE A 13 36.67 1.18 15.31
C PHE A 13 37.35 -0.16 15.00
N PRO A 14 37.40 -1.10 15.96
CA PRO A 14 37.98 -2.41 15.68
C PRO A 14 37.18 -3.04 14.54
N THR A 15 37.87 -3.43 13.47
CA THR A 15 37.23 -4.14 12.35
C THR A 15 36.81 -5.51 12.88
N LEU A 16 35.55 -5.64 13.32
CA LEU A 16 34.98 -6.93 13.70
C LEU A 16 35.04 -7.84 12.47
N GLN A 17 35.68 -9.00 12.61
CA GLN A 17 35.69 -9.95 11.52
C GLN A 17 34.26 -10.50 11.35
N PRO A 18 33.84 -10.88 10.13
CA PRO A 18 32.49 -11.38 9.88
C PRO A 18 32.04 -12.50 10.84
N THR A 19 32.98 -13.28 11.36
CA THR A 19 32.78 -14.39 12.29
C THR A 19 32.48 -13.95 13.74
N ASP A 20 32.80 -12.72 14.12
CA ASP A 20 32.61 -12.19 15.49
C ASP A 20 31.23 -11.54 15.70
N ARG A 21 30.34 -11.64 14.71
CA ARG A 21 28.98 -11.11 14.81
C ARG A 21 28.12 -12.11 15.59
N PRO A 22 27.65 -11.79 16.81
CA PRO A 22 26.85 -12.71 17.65
C PRO A 22 25.46 -13.00 17.06
N TRP A 23 25.09 -12.30 15.99
CA TRP A 23 23.94 -12.62 15.15
C TRP A 23 24.40 -13.61 14.08
N SER A 24 24.55 -14.88 14.46
CA SER A 24 24.59 -15.98 13.50
C SER A 24 23.26 -16.02 12.77
N GLU A 25 23.29 -16.16 11.45
CA GLU A 25 22.14 -16.27 10.55
C GLU A 25 21.10 -17.31 11.03
N GLU A 26 20.18 -16.90 11.91
CA GLU A 26 18.81 -17.33 11.70
C GLU A 26 18.38 -16.57 10.46
N LYS A 27 18.27 -17.29 9.34
CA LYS A 27 17.54 -16.83 8.16
C LYS A 27 16.10 -16.56 8.59
N GLY A 28 15.87 -15.45 9.26
CA GLY A 28 14.57 -14.84 9.36
C GLY A 28 14.12 -14.69 7.93
N GLN A 29 13.04 -15.42 7.60
CA GLN A 29 12.34 -15.31 6.33
C GLN A 29 12.26 -13.82 6.00
N GLN A 30 13.13 -13.35 5.10
CA GLN A 30 12.92 -12.06 4.47
C GLN A 30 11.49 -12.17 3.92
N PRO A 31 10.56 -11.24 4.22
CA PRO A 31 9.27 -11.28 3.58
C PRO A 31 9.58 -11.33 2.09
N SER A 32 9.31 -12.49 1.49
CA SER A 32 9.39 -12.64 0.04
C SER A 32 8.53 -11.50 -0.46
N LEU A 33 9.10 -10.61 -1.29
CA LEU A 33 8.33 -9.55 -1.92
C LEU A 33 7.10 -10.23 -2.49
N GLU A 34 5.96 -10.07 -1.83
CA GLU A 34 4.72 -10.71 -2.23
C GLU A 34 4.49 -10.26 -3.66
N GLU A 35 4.18 -11.20 -4.55
CA GLU A 35 3.90 -10.86 -5.93
C GLU A 35 2.83 -9.76 -5.96
N PRO A 36 2.94 -8.77 -6.86
CA PRO A 36 1.97 -7.68 -6.91
C PRO A 36 0.55 -8.24 -7.05
N ILE A 37 -0.33 -7.87 -6.11
CA ILE A 37 -1.73 -8.29 -6.14
C ILE A 37 -2.47 -7.37 -7.10
N GLU A 38 -3.13 -7.94 -8.12
CA GLU A 38 -4.00 -7.20 -9.04
C GLU A 38 -5.45 -7.34 -8.59
N LEU A 39 -6.09 -6.23 -8.22
CA LEU A 39 -7.48 -6.18 -7.77
C LEU A 39 -8.28 -5.12 -8.54
N PRO A 40 -9.61 -5.31 -8.73
CA PRO A 40 -10.49 -4.26 -9.23
C PRO A 40 -10.44 -3.01 -8.34
N LEU A 41 -10.50 -1.83 -8.96
CA LEU A 41 -10.45 -0.54 -8.27
C LEU A 41 -11.84 0.12 -8.25
N LEU A 42 -12.32 0.46 -7.05
CA LEU A 42 -13.53 1.25 -6.84
C LEU A 42 -13.14 2.69 -6.41
N PRO A 43 -13.27 3.69 -7.29
CA PRO A 43 -13.00 5.08 -6.94
C PRO A 43 -14.11 5.65 -6.06
N LEU A 44 -13.72 6.29 -4.97
CA LEU A 44 -14.61 6.92 -3.99
C LEU A 44 -14.51 8.44 -4.08
N ARG A 45 -15.63 9.10 -4.33
CA ARG A 45 -15.69 10.56 -4.49
C ARG A 45 -15.80 11.30 -3.16
N ASP A 46 -16.79 10.92 -2.35
CA ASP A 46 -17.22 11.70 -1.18
C ASP A 46 -16.83 11.06 0.15
N LEU A 47 -16.05 9.96 0.11
CA LEU A 47 -15.75 9.16 1.30
C LEU A 47 -14.36 8.50 1.25
N VAL A 48 -13.80 8.25 2.44
CA VAL A 48 -12.57 7.48 2.65
C VAL A 48 -12.91 6.29 3.54
N LEU A 49 -12.55 5.08 3.11
CA LEU A 49 -12.73 3.86 3.89
C LEU A 49 -11.47 3.53 4.67
N PHE A 50 -11.65 3.13 5.92
CA PHE A 50 -10.61 2.56 6.76
C PHE A 50 -10.87 1.07 7.00
N PRO A 51 -9.82 0.29 7.29
CA PRO A 51 -9.98 -1.11 7.65
C PRO A 51 -11.01 -1.32 8.76
N ARG A 52 -11.80 -2.39 8.65
CA ARG A 52 -12.88 -2.78 9.58
C ARG A 52 -14.13 -1.89 9.55
N MET A 53 -14.30 -1.03 8.55
CA MET A 53 -15.56 -0.32 8.31
C MET A 53 -16.56 -1.20 7.55
N VAL A 54 -17.84 -1.06 7.87
CA VAL A 54 -18.97 -1.63 7.10
C VAL A 54 -19.92 -0.50 6.75
N ILE A 55 -20.12 -0.26 5.45
CA ILE A 55 -20.95 0.83 4.94
C ILE A 55 -21.68 0.41 3.66
N PRO A 56 -22.97 0.71 3.52
CA PRO A 56 -23.66 0.52 2.24
C PRO A 56 -23.17 1.55 1.22
N LEU A 57 -22.79 1.10 0.02
CA LEU A 57 -22.38 1.96 -1.09
C LEU A 57 -23.42 1.93 -2.20
N PHE A 58 -23.75 3.10 -2.75
CA PHE A 58 -24.58 3.22 -3.94
C PHE A 58 -23.68 3.37 -5.16
N VAL A 59 -23.69 2.36 -6.04
CA VAL A 59 -22.88 2.37 -7.27
C VAL A 59 -23.77 2.55 -8.49
N GLY A 60 -23.56 3.65 -9.20
CA GLY A 60 -24.35 4.00 -10.40
C GLY A 60 -23.54 4.21 -11.68
N ARG A 61 -22.20 4.26 -11.60
CA ARG A 61 -21.32 4.42 -12.77
C ARG A 61 -21.01 3.05 -13.37
N SER A 62 -21.14 2.91 -14.69
CA SER A 62 -20.89 1.65 -15.39
C SER A 62 -19.52 1.03 -15.09
N ARG A 63 -18.47 1.84 -14.98
CA ARG A 63 -17.11 1.37 -14.64
C ARG A 63 -17.01 0.82 -13.21
N SER A 64 -17.70 1.45 -12.26
CA SER A 64 -17.71 1.01 -10.87
C SER A 64 -18.53 -0.27 -10.72
N LEU A 65 -19.61 -0.42 -11.48
CA LEU A 65 -20.38 -1.66 -11.54
C LEU A 65 -19.53 -2.80 -12.10
N ALA A 66 -18.80 -2.57 -13.20
CA ALA A 66 -17.90 -3.56 -13.77
C ALA A 66 -16.79 -4.00 -12.80
N ALA A 67 -16.25 -3.07 -11.98
CA ALA A 67 -15.27 -3.41 -10.96
C ALA A 67 -15.86 -4.31 -9.86
N ILE A 68 -17.11 -4.05 -9.47
CA ILE A 68 -17.85 -4.88 -8.51
C ILE A 68 -18.12 -6.27 -9.09
N GLU A 69 -18.59 -6.35 -10.32
CA GLU A 69 -18.84 -7.61 -11.02
C GLU A 69 -17.56 -8.44 -11.11
N ALA A 70 -16.43 -7.84 -11.51
CA ALA A 70 -15.13 -8.50 -11.55
C ALA A 70 -14.65 -8.99 -10.17
N ALA A 71 -14.93 -8.24 -9.10
CA ALA A 71 -14.62 -8.67 -7.73
C ALA A 71 -15.49 -9.87 -7.32
N ILE A 72 -16.78 -9.86 -7.63
CA ILE A 72 -17.71 -10.97 -7.34
C ILE A 72 -17.35 -12.23 -8.12
N GLU A 73 -16.84 -12.10 -9.35
CA GLU A 73 -16.37 -13.23 -10.16
C GLU A 73 -15.06 -13.87 -9.64
N SER A 74 -14.35 -13.19 -8.74
CA SER A 74 -13.12 -13.67 -8.09
C SER A 74 -13.35 -13.96 -6.60
N ASP A 75 -12.55 -13.39 -5.72
CA ASP A 75 -12.60 -13.66 -4.26
C ASP A 75 -13.48 -12.65 -3.50
N GLY A 76 -14.25 -11.81 -4.21
CA GLY A 76 -15.03 -10.72 -3.63
C GLY A 76 -14.17 -9.53 -3.16
N LEU A 77 -12.87 -9.55 -3.45
CA LEU A 77 -11.91 -8.52 -3.05
C LEU A 77 -11.80 -7.40 -4.08
N LEU A 78 -11.68 -6.18 -3.59
CA LEU A 78 -11.38 -5.00 -4.40
C LEU A 78 -10.62 -3.96 -3.57
N VAL A 79 -10.02 -2.99 -4.25
CA VAL A 79 -9.40 -1.83 -3.61
C VAL A 79 -10.32 -0.63 -3.75
N ALA A 80 -10.65 -0.01 -2.63
CA ALA A 80 -11.37 1.24 -2.61
C ALA A 80 -10.39 2.39 -2.33
N ALA A 81 -10.33 3.39 -3.21
CA ALA A 81 -9.41 4.52 -3.09
C ALA A 81 -10.13 5.84 -3.34
N ALA A 82 -9.75 6.87 -2.60
CA ALA A 82 -10.31 8.19 -2.77
C ALA A 82 -9.85 8.83 -4.08
N GLN A 83 -10.75 9.61 -4.68
CA GLN A 83 -10.47 10.48 -5.80
C GLN A 83 -9.92 11.82 -5.30
N LYS A 84 -9.02 12.44 -6.07
CA LYS A 84 -8.38 13.73 -5.72
C LYS A 84 -9.32 14.91 -5.88
N ASP A 85 -9.99 15.00 -7.03
CA ASP A 85 -10.94 16.06 -7.35
C ASP A 85 -12.33 15.47 -7.57
N PRO A 86 -13.32 15.68 -6.70
CA PRO A 86 -14.63 15.04 -6.81
C PRO A 86 -15.43 15.44 -8.06
N GLU A 87 -15.11 16.56 -8.70
CA GLU A 87 -15.82 17.05 -9.89
C GLU A 87 -15.49 16.25 -11.15
N VAL A 88 -14.41 15.45 -11.14
CA VAL A 88 -14.05 14.60 -12.29
C VAL A 88 -15.00 13.40 -12.38
N GLU A 89 -15.83 13.37 -13.43
CA GLU A 89 -16.81 12.29 -13.62
C GLU A 89 -16.18 10.94 -13.99
N ARG A 90 -15.06 10.98 -14.71
CA ARG A 90 -14.36 9.81 -15.24
C ARG A 90 -12.88 9.86 -14.82
N PRO A 91 -12.57 9.52 -13.55
CA PRO A 91 -11.20 9.64 -13.06
C PRO A 91 -10.25 8.70 -13.81
N GLY A 92 -9.11 9.24 -14.19
CA GLY A 92 -7.94 8.50 -14.66
C GLY A 92 -7.08 7.99 -13.50
N PRO A 93 -6.05 7.17 -13.76
CA PRO A 93 -5.12 6.70 -12.73
C PRO A 93 -4.47 7.83 -11.91
N GLU A 94 -4.16 8.96 -12.55
CA GLU A 94 -3.58 10.15 -11.95
C GLU A 94 -4.53 10.92 -11.02
N ASP A 95 -5.84 10.70 -11.15
CA ASP A 95 -6.88 11.35 -10.35
C ASP A 95 -7.19 10.59 -9.06
N ILE A 96 -6.58 9.41 -8.87
CA ILE A 96 -6.79 8.55 -7.70
C ILE A 96 -5.59 8.64 -6.77
N TYR A 97 -5.84 8.59 -5.46
CA TYR A 97 -4.75 8.47 -4.49
C TYR A 97 -4.10 7.08 -4.59
N PRO A 98 -2.75 6.98 -4.55
CA PRO A 98 -2.05 5.71 -4.71
C PRO A 98 -2.22 4.77 -3.51
N ILE A 99 -2.78 5.25 -2.40
CA ILE A 99 -3.09 4.48 -1.21
C ILE A 99 -4.60 4.33 -1.12
N GLY A 100 -5.04 3.08 -1.00
CA GLY A 100 -6.44 2.71 -0.80
C GLY A 100 -6.58 1.68 0.32
N THR A 101 -7.79 1.17 0.46
CA THR A 101 -8.15 0.15 1.44
C THR A 101 -8.66 -1.07 0.69
N GLU A 102 -8.09 -2.24 0.97
CA GLU A 102 -8.66 -3.51 0.55
C GLU A 102 -10.01 -3.71 1.25
N VAL A 103 -11.04 -4.04 0.47
CA VAL A 103 -12.38 -4.30 0.98
C VAL A 103 -12.94 -5.57 0.36
N ILE A 104 -13.88 -6.18 1.09
CA ILE A 104 -14.62 -7.35 0.65
C ILE A 104 -16.08 -6.99 0.40
N ILE A 105 -16.64 -7.48 -0.69
CA ILE A 105 -18.08 -7.41 -0.96
C ILE A 105 -18.77 -8.53 -0.20
N GLY A 106 -19.72 -8.16 0.66
CA GLY A 106 -20.56 -9.09 1.43
C GLY A 106 -21.96 -9.24 0.88
#